data_AF-A0A9D2UD40-F1
#
_entry.id   AF-A0A9D2UD40-F1
#
_cell.length_a   1.000
_cell.length_b   1.000
_cell.length_c   1.000
_cell.angle_alpha   90.00
_cell.angle_beta   90.00
_cell.angle_gamma   90.00
#
_symmetry.space_group_name_H-M   'P 1'
#
loop_
_entity.id
_entity.type
_entity.pdbx_description
1 polymer ?
#
loop_
_entity_poly.entity_id
_entity_poly.type
_entity_poly.pdbx_seq_one_letter_code
_entity_poly.pdbx_strand_id
1 'polypeptide(L)' 'LRYFEKHVDAAALSLNTSTAWTDGEEFGFGAEIGISTQKLHARGPMGLPELTSTKWVLTGEGQTRP' A
#
# COMPACT_ATOMS: atom_id res chain seq x y z
N LEU A 1 19.61 -2.26 14.70
CA LEU A 1 18.48 -1.77 13.87
C LEU A 1 18.53 -2.32 12.44
N ARG A 2 19.62 -2.14 11.67
CA ARG A 2 19.71 -2.65 10.27
C ARG A 2 19.41 -4.15 10.08
N TYR A 3 19.77 -5.00 11.04
CA TYR A 3 19.40 -6.42 10.99
C TYR A 3 17.86 -6.61 11.08
N PHE A 4 17.22 -5.95 12.05
CA PHE A 4 15.79 -6.04 12.29
C PHE A 4 14.98 -5.50 11.09
N GLU A 5 15.38 -4.35 10.53
CA GLU A 5 14.79 -3.76 9.31
C GLU A 5 14.73 -4.72 8.12
N LYS A 6 15.78 -5.52 7.94
CA LYS A 6 15.91 -6.41 6.78
C LYS A 6 15.19 -7.76 6.93
N HIS A 7 14.90 -8.19 8.15
CA HIS A 7 14.47 -9.57 8.41
C HIS A 7 13.03 -9.68 8.94
N VAL A 8 12.40 -8.56 9.31
CA VAL A 8 11.01 -8.56 9.76
C VAL A 8 10.09 -8.19 8.60
N ASP A 9 9.23 -9.13 8.21
CA ASP A 9 8.24 -8.96 7.16
C ASP A 9 6.89 -8.54 7.75
N ALA A 10 6.70 -7.23 7.96
CA ALA A 10 5.49 -6.64 8.52
C ALA A 10 4.92 -5.56 7.58
N ALA A 11 3.68 -5.13 7.84
CA ALA A 11 3.04 -4.05 7.09
C ALA A 11 3.67 -2.68 7.37
N ALA A 12 4.11 -2.45 8.60
CA ALA A 12 4.92 -1.31 9.01
C ALA A 12 5.94 -1.77 10.05
N LEU A 13 7.11 -1.13 10.09
CA LEU A 13 8.17 -1.44 11.02
C LEU A 13 8.60 -0.18 11.80
N SER A 14 8.40 -0.19 13.11
CA SER A 14 8.85 0.89 13.98
C SER A 14 10.28 0.64 14.46
N LEU A 15 11.18 1.62 14.24
CA LEU A 15 12.53 1.64 14.78
C LEU A 15 12.67 2.82 15.75
N ASN A 16 12.92 2.56 17.02
CA ASN A 16 12.98 3.59 18.08
C ASN A 16 11.74 4.49 18.16
N THR A 17 10.58 3.98 17.77
CA THR A 17 9.29 4.66 17.89
C THR A 17 8.21 3.66 18.29
N SER A 18 7.07 4.17 18.78
CA SER A 18 5.93 3.32 19.15
C SER A 18 5.33 2.64 17.92
N THR A 19 4.71 1.49 18.11
CA THR A 19 3.89 0.83 17.07
C THR A 19 2.59 1.58 16.80
N ALA A 20 2.16 2.44 17.73
CA ALA A 20 0.94 3.25 17.61
C ALA A 20 0.97 4.23 16.43
N TRP A 21 2.15 4.53 15.87
CA TRP A 21 2.30 5.35 14.67
C TRP A 21 1.85 4.65 13.38
N THR A 22 1.49 3.36 13.43
CA THR A 22 0.96 2.65 12.25
C THR A 22 -0.50 3.04 12.06
N ASP A 23 -0.71 4.21 11.46
CA ASP A 23 -2.03 4.83 11.26
C ASP A 23 -1.99 5.72 9.99
N GLY A 24 -3.09 5.75 9.25
CA GLY A 24 -3.18 6.49 8.00
C GLY A 24 -3.07 8.02 8.15
N GLU A 25 -3.59 8.62 9.22
CA GLU A 25 -3.46 10.05 9.45
C GLU A 25 -2.01 10.42 9.81
N GLU A 26 -1.39 9.63 10.68
CA GLU A 26 0.03 9.79 11.05
C GLU A 26 0.98 9.58 9.86
N PHE A 27 0.61 8.73 8.89
CA PHE A 27 1.37 8.52 7.64
C PHE A 27 1.04 9.57 6.56
N GLY A 28 0.14 10.52 6.84
CA GLY A 28 -0.20 11.62 5.93
C GLY A 28 -1.20 11.25 4.83
N PHE A 29 -1.98 10.18 5.00
CA PHE A 29 -3.00 9.75 4.04
C PHE A 29 -4.32 10.51 4.24
N GLY A 30 -4.46 11.21 5.36
CA GLY A 30 -5.62 12.02 5.75
C GLY A 30 -6.79 11.21 6.32
N ALA A 31 -7.01 9.99 5.82
CA ALA A 31 -7.93 9.02 6.39
C ALA A 31 -7.48 7.60 6.06
N GLU A 32 -7.92 6.63 6.86
CA GLU A 32 -7.81 5.21 6.54
C GLU A 32 -9.17 4.50 6.61
N ILE A 33 -9.36 3.48 5.77
CA ILE A 33 -10.44 2.51 5.94
C ILE A 33 -10.08 1.43 6.98
N GLY A 34 -8.78 1.24 7.19
CA GLY A 34 -8.18 0.29 8.11
C GLY A 34 -6.78 -0.12 7.67
N ILE A 35 -6.17 -1.02 8.44
CA ILE A 35 -4.78 -1.47 8.25
C ILE A 35 -4.77 -2.88 7.67
N SER A 36 -4.23 -3.04 6.46
CA SER A 36 -4.05 -4.34 5.82
C SER A 36 -2.74 -5.00 6.25
N THR A 37 -2.82 -6.26 6.66
CA THR A 37 -1.65 -7.12 6.93
C THR A 37 -1.36 -8.10 5.80
N GLN A 38 -2.18 -8.11 4.75
CA GLN A 38 -2.01 -9.02 3.60
C GLN A 38 -0.88 -8.52 2.68
N LYS A 39 -0.33 -9.41 1.85
CA LYS A 39 0.80 -9.09 0.96
C LYS A 39 0.39 -8.58 -0.43
N LEU A 40 -0.84 -8.82 -0.84
CA LEU A 40 -1.34 -8.45 -2.17
C LEU A 40 -2.20 -7.19 -2.10
N HIS A 41 -2.23 -6.44 -3.20
CA HIS A 41 -3.02 -5.21 -3.41
C HIS A 41 -2.58 -4.02 -2.54
N ALA A 42 -2.83 -4.06 -1.24
CA ALA A 42 -2.55 -2.98 -0.31
C ALA A 42 -2.04 -3.54 1.03
N ARG A 43 -1.04 -2.89 1.64
CA ARG A 43 -0.38 -3.34 2.87
C ARG A 43 0.03 -2.13 3.72
N GLY A 44 -0.34 -2.15 5.00
CA GLY A 44 -0.28 -0.99 5.89
C GLY A 44 -1.64 -0.26 5.96
N PRO A 45 -1.68 0.94 6.55
CA PRO A 45 -2.83 1.83 6.45
C PRO A 45 -3.29 1.98 4.99
N MET A 46 -4.60 1.90 4.74
CA MET A 46 -5.17 1.98 3.39
C MET A 46 -5.95 3.28 3.23
N GLY A 47 -5.44 4.17 2.37
CA GLY A 47 -6.09 5.42 2.00
C GLY A 47 -6.96 5.27 0.75
N LEU A 48 -7.29 6.40 0.12
CA LEU A 48 -8.10 6.41 -1.10
C LEU A 48 -7.46 5.64 -2.28
N PRO A 49 -6.14 5.74 -2.57
CA PRO A 49 -5.53 5.01 -3.69
C PRO A 49 -5.68 3.49 -3.56
N GLU A 50 -5.60 2.96 -2.34
CA GLU A 50 -5.75 1.54 -2.06
C GLU A 50 -7.18 1.03 -2.31
N LEU A 51 -8.18 1.92 -2.45
CA LEU A 51 -9.55 1.56 -2.83
C LEU A 51 -9.80 1.62 -4.34
N THR A 52 -8.74 1.74 -5.14
CA THR A 52 -8.82 1.83 -6.60
C THR A 52 -8.26 0.57 -7.26
N SER A 53 -8.56 0.42 -8.55
CA SER A 53 -7.97 -0.60 -9.40
C SER A 53 -7.51 0.02 -10.72
N THR A 54 -6.72 -0.72 -11.49
CA THR A 54 -6.22 -0.28 -12.79
C THR A 54 -6.95 -1.01 -13.91
N LYS A 55 -7.12 -0.32 -15.03
CA LYS A 55 -7.64 -0.91 -16.28
C LYS A 55 -6.85 -0.40 -17.47
N TRP A 56 -6.77 -1.20 -18.50
CA TRP A 56 -6.23 -0.79 -19.79
C TRP A 56 -7.33 -0.15 -20.63
N VAL A 57 -7.04 1.01 -21.19
CA VAL A 57 -7.93 1.69 -22.14
C VAL A 57 -7.21 1.69 -23.48
N LEU A 58 -7.78 1.00 -24.46
CA LEU A 58 -7.25 0.94 -25.82
C LEU A 58 -8.20 1.70 -26.75
N THR A 59 -7.63 2.62 -27.53
CA THR A 59 -8.35 3.33 -28.60
C THR A 59 -7.75 2.90 -29.92
N GLY A 60 -8.60 2.42 -30.84
CA GLY A 60 -8.17 1.87 -32.12
C GLY A 60 -8.92 2.48 -33.31
N GLU A 61 -8.30 2.32 -34.48
CA GLU A 61 -8.77 2.76 -35.79
C GLU A 61 -8.40 1.69 -36.84
N GLY A 62 -8.81 0.44 -36.59
CA GLY A 62 -8.61 -0.67 -37.53
C GLY A 62 -7.39 -1.56 -37.27
N GLN A 63 -6.81 -1.53 -36.07
CA GLN A 63 -5.75 -2.46 -35.70
C GLN A 63 -6.29 -3.90 -35.72
N THR A 64 -5.58 -4.77 -36.43
CA THR A 64 -5.83 -6.22 -36.46
C THR A 64 -4.66 -6.95 -35.79
N ARG A 65 -4.94 -8.11 -35.19
CA ARG A 65 -3.92 -9.02 -34.66
C ARG A 65 -3.99 -10.31 -35.48
N PRO A 66 -2.92 -10.69 -36.22
CA PRO A 66 -2.89 -11.92 -37.00
C PRO A 66 -2.97 -13.17 -36.11
#